data_AF-A0A950YB00-F1
#
_entry.id   AF-A0A950YB00-F1
#
_cell.length_a   1.000
_cell.length_b   1.000
_cell.length_c   1.000
_cell.angle_alpha   90.00
_cell.angle_beta   90.00
_cell.angle_gamma   90.00
#
_symmetry.space_group_name_H-M   'P 1'
#
loop_
_entity.id
_entity.type
_entity.pdbx_description
1 polymer ?
#
loop_
_entity_poly.entity_id
_entity_poly.type
_entity_poly.pdbx_seq_one_letter_code
_entity_poly.pdbx_strand_id
1 'polypeptide(L)'
;MPRRSKGARSTSPPRTLADLPTGQRCILDHLDLPDDIARRLMELGFLPGNEVIPGKRAPGGGPRVFRVDGSEVALRDETASRLYVRRDPESDLVVLS
;
A
#
# COMPACT_ATOMS: atom_id res chain seq x y z
N MET A 1 7.48 -11.90 29.28
CA MET A 1 7.45 -11.83 27.81
C MET A 1 6.00 -11.91 27.33
N PRO A 2 5.23 -10.82 27.15
CA PRO A 2 3.87 -10.96 26.66
C PRO A 2 3.89 -11.17 25.14
N ARG A 3 3.22 -12.25 24.71
CA ARG A 3 2.94 -12.60 23.32
C ARG A 3 2.12 -11.49 22.68
N ARG A 4 2.59 -10.93 21.55
CA ARG A 4 1.82 -9.94 20.79
C ARG A 4 0.60 -10.63 20.19
N SER A 5 -0.54 -10.37 20.81
CA SER A 5 -1.88 -10.73 20.35
C SER A 5 -2.07 -10.31 18.90
N LYS A 6 -2.35 -11.28 18.03
CA LYS A 6 -2.78 -11.07 16.64
C LYS A 6 -4.20 -10.48 16.73
N GLY A 7 -4.26 -9.15 16.88
CA GLY A 7 -5.49 -8.38 17.02
C GLY A 7 -6.46 -8.70 15.89
N ALA A 8 -7.73 -8.78 16.26
CA ALA A 8 -8.86 -9.00 15.38
C ALA A 8 -8.75 -8.16 14.10
N ARG A 9 -9.13 -8.76 12.96
CA ARG A 9 -9.35 -8.05 11.69
C ARG A 9 -10.45 -7.02 11.90
N SER A 10 -10.08 -5.80 12.27
CA SER A 10 -10.97 -4.65 12.25
C SER A 10 -11.40 -4.41 10.81
N THR A 11 -12.71 -4.49 10.55
CA THR A 11 -13.38 -4.23 9.26
C THR A 11 -13.36 -2.75 8.84
N SER A 12 -12.29 -2.02 9.18
CA SER A 12 -12.07 -0.68 8.65
C SER A 12 -11.43 -0.79 7.27
N PRO A 13 -11.82 0.05 6.30
CA PRO A 13 -11.11 0.10 5.03
C PRO A 13 -9.62 0.38 5.27
N PRO A 14 -8.72 -0.28 4.52
CA PRO A 14 -7.29 -0.02 4.61
C PRO A 14 -7.05 1.46 4.36
N ARG A 15 -6.32 2.12 5.28
CA ARG A 15 -6.02 3.55 5.18
C ARG A 15 -4.74 3.80 4.41
N THR A 16 -3.81 2.84 4.45
CA THR A 16 -2.47 2.97 3.89
C THR A 16 -2.04 1.76 3.08
N LEU A 17 -0.97 1.89 2.31
CA LEU A 17 -0.36 0.78 1.58
C LEU A 17 0.15 -0.36 2.47
N ALA A 18 0.48 -0.07 3.73
CA ALA A 18 0.91 -1.08 4.70
C ALA A 18 -0.23 -2.01 5.11
N ASP A 19 -1.47 -1.50 5.16
CA ASP A 19 -2.66 -2.24 5.62
C ASP A 19 -3.28 -3.14 4.54
N LEU A 20 -2.94 -2.90 3.27
CA LEU A 20 -3.59 -3.59 2.18
C LEU A 20 -3.19 -5.07 2.11
N PRO A 21 -4.10 -6.01 1.81
CA PRO A 21 -3.74 -7.36 1.42
C PRO A 21 -3.05 -7.38 0.05
N THR A 22 -2.24 -8.42 -0.18
CA THR A 22 -1.51 -8.57 -1.44
C THR A 22 -2.48 -8.80 -2.59
N GLY A 23 -2.24 -8.14 -3.72
CA GLY A 23 -3.07 -8.20 -4.93
C GLY A 23 -4.29 -7.27 -4.90
N GLN A 24 -4.62 -6.63 -3.78
CA GLN A 24 -5.73 -5.69 -3.73
C GLN A 24 -5.35 -4.37 -4.40
N ARG A 25 -5.99 -4.08 -5.53
CA ARG A 25 -5.89 -2.80 -6.23
C ARG A 25 -6.42 -1.65 -5.36
N CYS A 26 -5.74 -0.53 -5.41
CA CYS A 26 -6.13 0.70 -4.71
C CYS A 26 -5.66 1.91 -5.49
N ILE A 27 -6.24 3.07 -5.18
CA ILE A 27 -5.80 4.35 -5.73
C ILE A 27 -5.02 5.09 -4.63
N LEU A 28 -3.80 5.52 -4.95
CA LEU A 28 -3.02 6.36 -4.05
C LEU A 28 -3.72 7.70 -3.89
N ASP A 29 -3.94 8.13 -2.65
CA ASP A 29 -4.67 9.36 -2.34
C ASP A 29 -3.72 10.52 -2.03
N HIS A 30 -2.81 10.33 -1.08
CA HIS A 30 -1.76 11.30 -0.75
C HIS A 30 -0.58 10.65 -0.04
N LEU A 31 0.54 11.37 0.04
CA LEU A 31 1.77 10.96 0.70
C LEU A 31 2.01 11.88 1.90
N ASP A 32 2.11 11.32 3.11
CA ASP A 32 2.44 12.03 4.35
C ASP A 32 3.92 11.88 4.70
N LEU A 33 4.77 12.47 3.84
CA LEU A 33 6.22 12.33 3.85
C LEU A 33 6.89 13.70 3.65
N PRO A 34 8.15 13.86 4.10
CA PRO A 34 8.97 15.01 3.72
C PRO A 34 9.04 15.20 2.19
N ASP A 35 9.07 16.45 1.73
CA ASP A 35 8.98 16.79 0.30
C ASP A 35 10.02 16.09 -0.57
N ASP A 36 11.25 15.92 -0.08
CA ASP A 36 12.32 15.24 -0.80
C ASP A 36 12.01 13.75 -1.02
N ILE A 37 11.47 13.08 -0.01
CA ILE A 37 11.08 11.68 -0.06
C ILE A 37 9.83 11.50 -0.94
N ALA A 38 8.82 12.36 -0.74
CA ALA A 38 7.60 12.34 -1.53
C ALA A 38 7.89 12.52 -3.02
N ARG A 39 8.73 13.50 -3.37
CA ARG A 39 9.15 13.75 -4.76
C ARG A 39 9.85 12.52 -5.35
N ARG A 40 10.76 11.90 -4.60
CA ARG A 40 11.45 10.69 -5.08
C ARG A 40 10.49 9.53 -5.33
N LEU A 41 9.48 9.35 -4.48
CA LEU A 41 8.46 8.32 -4.69
C LEU A 41 7.55 8.63 -5.89
N MET A 42 7.21 9.91 -6.10
CA MET A 42 6.46 10.34 -7.27
C MET A 42 7.25 10.10 -8.57
N GLU A 43 8.57 10.33 -8.58
CA GLU A 43 9.44 9.95 -9.72
C GLU A 43 9.41 8.45 -10.02
N LEU A 44 9.14 7.62 -9.02
CA LEU A 44 9.01 6.16 -9.14
C LEU A 44 7.57 5.71 -9.48
N GLY A 45 6.65 6.65 -9.68
CA GLY A 45 5.26 6.37 -10.10
C GLY A 45 4.22 6.46 -8.98
N PHE A 46 4.60 6.67 -7.72
CA PHE A 46 3.65 6.86 -6.61
C PHE A 46 3.02 8.25 -6.62
N LEU A 47 2.22 8.54 -7.64
CA LEU A 47 1.46 9.77 -7.76
C LEU A 47 0.04 9.62 -7.18
N PRO A 48 -0.48 10.63 -6.47
CA PRO A 48 -1.91 10.71 -6.16
C PRO A 48 -2.78 10.50 -7.40
N GLY A 49 -3.77 9.61 -7.29
CA GLY A 49 -4.64 9.20 -8.39
C GLY A 49 -4.15 7.94 -9.13
N ASN A 50 -2.90 7.51 -8.95
CA ASN A 50 -2.41 6.31 -9.62
C ASN A 50 -2.85 5.02 -8.90
N GLU A 51 -3.04 3.97 -9.70
CA GLU A 51 -3.23 2.62 -9.19
C GLU A 51 -1.92 2.12 -8.56
N VAL A 52 -2.04 1.53 -7.38
CA VAL A 52 -0.96 0.81 -6.71
C VAL A 52 -1.44 -0.58 -6.32
N ILE A 53 -0.61 -1.60 -6.60
CA ILE A 53 -0.92 -2.99 -6.28
C ILE A 53 0.13 -3.53 -5.31
N PRO A 54 -0.25 -3.85 -4.06
CA PRO A 54 0.66 -4.45 -3.11
C PRO A 54 1.04 -5.86 -3.53
N GLY A 55 2.34 -6.11 -3.67
CA GLY A 55 2.93 -7.40 -3.96
C GLY A 55 3.28 -8.19 -2.70
N LYS A 56 4.23 -9.12 -2.86
CA LYS A 56 4.71 -10.00 -1.77
C LYS A 56 5.65 -9.22 -0.84
N ARG A 57 5.69 -9.67 0.41
CA ARG A 57 6.67 -9.21 1.41
C ARG A 57 7.91 -10.10 1.34
N ALA A 58 9.09 -9.50 1.48
CA ALA A 58 10.32 -10.27 1.61
C ALA A 58 10.26 -11.20 2.84
N PRO A 59 10.87 -12.41 2.77
CA PRO A 59 10.93 -13.32 3.91
C PRO A 59 11.60 -12.66 5.12
N GLY A 60 11.18 -13.03 6.32
CA GLY A 60 11.74 -12.48 7.57
C GLY A 60 11.25 -11.09 7.97
N GLY A 61 10.16 -10.58 7.36
CA GLY A 61 9.58 -9.28 7.71
C GLY A 61 10.26 -8.09 7.04
N GLY A 62 10.96 -8.32 5.93
CA GLY A 62 11.57 -7.27 5.13
C GLY A 62 10.56 -6.42 4.34
N PRO A 63 11.07 -5.54 3.44
CA PRO A 63 10.25 -4.65 2.62
C PRO A 63 9.16 -5.39 1.83
N ARG A 64 8.10 -4.67 1.51
CA ARG A 64 7.03 -5.13 0.63
C ARG A 64 7.19 -4.52 -0.75
N VAL A 65 7.01 -5.34 -1.77
CA VAL A 65 7.01 -4.89 -3.18
C VAL A 65 5.64 -4.28 -3.50
N PHE A 66 5.62 -3.19 -4.25
CA PHE A 66 4.43 -2.55 -4.78
C PHE A 66 4.61 -2.39 -6.28
N ARG A 67 3.57 -2.73 -7.05
CA ARG A 67 3.53 -2.46 -8.48
C ARG A 67 2.85 -1.12 -8.71
N VAL A 68 3.53 -0.25 -9.45
CA VAL A 68 3.12 1.12 -9.74
C VAL A 68 3.67 1.51 -11.11
N ASP A 69 2.80 2.05 -11.98
CA ASP A 69 3.16 2.46 -13.35
C ASP A 69 4.02 1.41 -14.11
N GLY A 70 3.60 0.14 -14.04
CA GLY A 70 4.31 -0.98 -14.68
C GLY A 70 5.62 -1.41 -14.01
N SER A 71 6.10 -0.70 -12.99
CA SER A 71 7.35 -0.99 -12.26
C SER A 71 7.09 -1.62 -10.89
N GLU A 72 8.08 -2.36 -10.37
CA GLU A 72 8.05 -2.93 -9.01
C GLU A 72 8.99 -2.16 -8.08
N VAL A 73 8.46 -1.64 -6.96
CA VAL A 73 9.23 -0.88 -5.98
C VAL A 73 9.06 -1.48 -4.59
N ALA A 74 10.18 -1.78 -3.92
CA ALA A 74 10.17 -2.28 -2.56
C ALA A 74 10.17 -1.13 -1.54
N LEU A 75 9.13 -1.04 -0.71
CA LEU A 75 9.04 -0.09 0.39
C LEU A 75 9.03 -0.81 1.74
N ARG A 76 9.64 -0.18 2.75
CA ARG A 76 9.50 -0.63 4.14
C ARG A 76 8.12 -0.27 4.67
N ASP A 77 7.68 -0.97 5.71
CA ASP A 77 6.39 -0.67 6.37
C ASP A 77 6.32 0.77 6.86
N GLU A 78 7.41 1.36 7.38
CA GLU A 78 7.39 2.72 7.91
C GLU A 78 7.10 3.77 6.82
N THR A 79 7.57 3.52 5.59
CA THR A 79 7.25 4.36 4.43
C THR A 79 5.84 4.07 3.93
N ALA A 80 5.49 2.79 3.73
CA ALA A 80 4.18 2.40 3.22
C ALA A 80 3.01 2.83 4.14
N SER A 81 3.25 2.94 5.44
CA SER A 81 2.28 3.43 6.43
C SER A 81 2.00 4.93 6.34
N ARG A 82 2.73 5.65 5.48
CA ARG A 82 2.54 7.08 5.20
C ARG A 82 1.97 7.34 3.79
N LEU A 83 1.71 6.28 3.03
CA LEU A 83 1.10 6.35 1.71
C LEU A 83 -0.37 5.99 1.87
N TYR A 84 -1.23 7.00 1.86
CA TYR A 84 -2.66 6.85 2.09
C TYR A 84 -3.37 6.47 0.80
N VAL A 85 -4.39 5.63 0.92
CA VAL A 85 -5.11 5.07 -0.21
C VAL A 85 -6.61 5.21 -0.06
N ARG A 86 -7.28 5.22 -1.20
CA ARG A 86 -8.73 5.03 -1.27
C ARG A 86 -9.05 3.77 -2.07
N ARG A 87 -10.23 3.23 -1.83
CA ARG A 87 -10.72 2.08 -2.61
C ARG A 87 -10.87 2.48 -4.06
N ASP A 88 -10.49 1.58 -4.94
CA ASP A 88 -10.89 1.62 -6.33
C ASP A 88 -12.33 1.09 -6.43
N PRO A 89 -13.33 1.92 -6.79
CA PRO A 89 -14.72 1.48 -6.84
C PRO A 89 -14.98 0.46 -7.95
N GLU A 90 -14.17 0.44 -9.01
CA GLU A 90 -14.32 -0.48 -10.14
C GLU A 90 -13.85 -1.90 -9.79
N SER A 91 -12.81 -2.04 -8.97
CA SER A 91 -12.32 -3.34 -8.50
C SER A 91 -13.30 -4.06 -7.55
N ASP A 92 -14.23 -3.34 -6.91
CA ASP A 92 -15.31 -3.94 -6.09
C ASP A 92 -16.43 -4.53 -6.97
N LEU A 93 -16.55 -4.10 -8.23
CA LEU A 93 -17.58 -4.57 -9.16
C LEU A 93 -17.27 -5.96 -9.75
N VAL A 94 -15.99 -6.32 -9.86
CA VAL A 94 -15.54 -7.55 -10.54
C VAL A 94 -15.69 -8.82 -9.68
N VAL A 95 -15.92 -8.69 -8.37
CA VAL A 95 -16.10 -9.84 -7.44
C VAL A 95 -17.52 -10.38 -7.38
N LEU A 96 -18.46 -9.87 -8.19
CA LEU A 96 -19.88 -10.26 -8.21
C LEU A 96 -20.29 -11.08 -9.45
N SER A 97 -19.35 -11.54 -10.26
CA SER A 97 -19.57 -12.32 -11.49
C SER A 97 -18.70 -13.57 -11.54
#